data_AF-A0A807LA23-F1
#
_entry.id   AF-A0A807LA23-F1
#
_cell.length_a   1.000
_cell.length_b   1.000
_cell.length_c   1.000
_cell.angle_alpha   90.00
_cell.angle_beta   90.00
_cell.angle_gamma   90.00
#
_symmetry.space_group_name_H-M   'P 1'
#
loop_
_entity.id
_entity.type
_entity.pdbx_description
1 polymer ?
#
loop_
_entity_poly.entity_id
_entity_poly.type
_entity_poly.pdbx_seq_one_letter_code
_entity_poly.pdbx_strand_id
1 'polypeptide(L)'
;MDNYLKAIPIILVTAVVIAIVYSIIRSIFDGFTKKKILSNPCYVDATITQIIPRTPSNLGIVSIYVDYQFTAENGETYENKNVLINIKTMDLYNYKQGSTIPVVYLKSDPTKNILNMRDAMLDYKRR
;
A
#
# COMPACT_ATOMS: atom_id res chain seq x y z
N MET A 1 -15.20 -10.98 -44.85
CA MET A 1 -14.38 -10.28 -43.82
C MET A 1 -15.13 -10.24 -42.48
N ASP A 2 -16.14 -11.11 -42.30
CA ASP A 2 -17.28 -10.86 -41.39
C ASP A 2 -17.17 -11.64 -40.07
N ASN A 3 -16.36 -12.69 -40.05
CA ASN A 3 -16.10 -13.49 -38.85
C ASN A 3 -15.23 -12.74 -37.82
N TYR A 4 -14.35 -11.86 -38.27
CA TYR A 4 -13.49 -11.06 -37.39
C TYR A 4 -14.28 -10.00 -36.61
N LEU A 5 -15.21 -9.30 -37.28
CA LEU A 5 -16.08 -8.31 -36.63
C LEU A 5 -16.98 -8.91 -35.55
N LYS A 6 -17.43 -10.16 -35.73
CA LYS A 6 -18.21 -10.91 -34.72
C LYS A 6 -17.36 -11.46 -33.57
N ALA A 7 -16.06 -11.69 -33.78
CA ALA A 7 -15.14 -12.17 -32.75
C ALA A 7 -14.68 -11.07 -31.79
N ILE A 8 -14.59 -9.81 -32.25
CA ILE A 8 -14.20 -8.65 -31.42
C ILE A 8 -15.02 -8.54 -30.13
N PRO A 9 -16.37 -8.52 -30.14
CA PRO A 9 -17.14 -8.41 -28.90
C PRO A 9 -16.96 -9.61 -27.99
N ILE A 10 -16.76 -10.82 -28.54
CA ILE A 10 -16.53 -12.04 -27.75
C ILE A 10 -15.19 -11.95 -27.03
N ILE A 11 -14.13 -11.54 -27.72
CA ILE A 11 -12.79 -11.34 -27.14
C ILE A 11 -12.85 -10.27 -26.05
N LEU A 12 -13.59 -9.18 -26.28
CA LEU A 12 -13.72 -8.07 -25.34
C LEU A 12 -14.48 -8.49 -24.07
N VAL A 13 -15.60 -9.21 -24.21
CA VAL A 13 -16.33 -9.77 -23.05
C VAL A 13 -15.48 -10.76 -22.28
N THR A 14 -14.73 -11.62 -22.97
CA THR A 14 -13.84 -12.60 -22.32
C THR A 14 -12.73 -11.89 -21.53
N ALA A 15 -12.11 -10.85 -22.10
CA ALA A 15 -11.10 -10.05 -21.42
C ALA A 15 -11.65 -9.37 -20.16
N VAL A 16 -12.88 -8.83 -20.21
CA VAL A 16 -13.53 -8.22 -19.05
C VAL A 16 -13.80 -9.25 -17.95
N VAL A 17 -14.29 -10.44 -18.30
CA VAL A 17 -14.52 -11.52 -17.30
C VAL A 17 -13.21 -11.93 -16.63
N ILE A 18 -12.13 -12.11 -17.38
CA ILE A 18 -10.81 -12.43 -16.82
C ILE A 18 -10.33 -11.34 -15.87
N ALA A 19 -10.48 -10.07 -16.24
CA ALA A 19 -10.08 -8.95 -15.38
C ALA A 19 -10.84 -8.95 -14.05
N ILE A 20 -12.15 -9.20 -14.07
CA ILE A 20 -12.99 -9.28 -12.86
C ILE A 20 -12.53 -10.42 -11.95
N VAL A 21 -12.33 -11.62 -12.52
CA VAL A 21 -11.87 -12.80 -11.75
C VAL A 21 -10.51 -12.53 -11.13
N TYR A 22 -9.56 -11.96 -11.88
CA TYR A 22 -8.24 -11.60 -11.38
C TYR A 22 -8.32 -10.60 -10.21
N SER A 23 -9.16 -9.56 -10.32
CA SER A 23 -9.37 -8.59 -9.23
C SER A 23 -9.90 -9.23 -7.96
N ILE A 24 -10.84 -10.17 -8.07
CA ILE A 24 -11.40 -10.89 -6.90
C ILE A 24 -10.32 -11.74 -6.23
N ILE A 25 -9.58 -12.53 -7.01
CA ILE A 25 -8.48 -13.36 -6.49
C ILE A 25 -7.45 -12.49 -5.77
N ARG A 26 -7.02 -11.38 -6.39
CA ARG A 26 -6.05 -10.46 -5.80
C ARG A 26 -6.55 -9.90 -4.45
N SER A 27 -7.81 -9.48 -4.39
CA SER A 27 -8.41 -8.96 -3.15
C SER A 27 -8.42 -10.00 -2.02
N ILE A 28 -8.71 -11.26 -2.34
CA ILE A 28 -8.67 -12.36 -1.35
C ILE A 28 -7.24 -12.58 -0.84
N PHE A 29 -6.25 -12.63 -1.73
CA PHE A 29 -4.84 -12.79 -1.36
C PHE A 29 -4.31 -11.64 -0.49
N ASP A 30 -4.71 -10.40 -0.79
CA ASP A 30 -4.37 -9.22 0.01
C ASP A 30 -4.94 -9.34 1.43
N GLY A 31 -6.18 -9.83 1.56
CA GLY A 31 -6.82 -10.10 2.85
C GLY A 31 -6.12 -11.19 3.67
N PHE A 32 -5.70 -12.29 3.02
CA PHE A 32 -4.94 -13.35 3.68
C PHE A 32 -3.55 -12.89 4.14
N THR A 33 -2.88 -12.07 3.33
CA THR A 33 -1.56 -11.52 3.67
C THR A 33 -1.63 -10.64 4.90
N LYS A 34 -2.64 -9.76 4.98
CA LYS A 34 -2.90 -8.94 6.18
C LYS A 34 -3.16 -9.79 7.42
N LYS A 35 -3.98 -10.84 7.30
CA LYS A 35 -4.23 -11.78 8.42
C LYS A 35 -2.98 -12.52 8.85
N LYS A 36 -2.11 -12.93 7.92
CA LYS A 36 -0.86 -13.61 8.25
C LYS A 36 0.11 -12.68 8.98
N ILE A 37 0.29 -11.44 8.50
CA ILE A 37 1.11 -10.43 9.19
C ILE A 37 0.64 -10.25 10.64
N LEU A 38 -0.68 -10.13 10.84
CA LEU A 38 -1.27 -9.95 12.18
C LEU A 38 -1.23 -11.20 13.06
N SER A 39 -0.95 -12.39 12.50
CA SER A 39 -0.84 -13.63 13.27
C SER A 39 0.50 -13.75 14.00
N ASN A 40 1.56 -13.15 13.47
CA ASN A 40 2.87 -13.09 14.12
C ASN A 40 3.58 -11.77 13.74
N PRO A 41 3.05 -10.63 14.22
CA PRO A 41 3.53 -9.32 13.85
C PRO A 41 4.84 -9.00 14.58
N CYS A 42 5.83 -8.50 13.85
CA CYS A 42 6.98 -7.82 14.43
C CYS A 42 6.88 -6.33 14.11
N TYR A 43 7.02 -5.51 15.16
CA TYR A 43 6.92 -4.05 15.09
C TYR A 43 8.33 -3.47 15.03
N VAL A 44 8.57 -2.60 14.05
CA VAL A 44 9.87 -1.94 13.86
C VAL A 44 9.66 -0.51 13.37
N ASP A 45 10.58 0.37 13.72
CA ASP A 45 10.64 1.71 13.18
C ASP A 45 11.48 1.70 11.91
N ALA A 46 10.86 1.99 10.78
CA ALA A 46 11.52 2.12 9.50
C ALA A 46 12.02 3.54 9.28
N THR A 47 13.17 3.70 8.66
CA THR A 47 13.73 5.00 8.28
C THR A 47 13.21 5.40 6.91
N ILE A 48 12.63 6.60 6.82
CA ILE A 48 12.23 7.19 5.55
C ILE A 48 13.48 7.53 4.73
N THR A 49 13.57 6.97 3.52
CA THR A 49 14.65 7.27 2.57
C THR A 49 14.26 8.37 1.59
N GLN A 50 12.98 8.52 1.25
CA GLN A 50 12.50 9.58 0.37
C GLN A 50 11.03 9.89 0.63
N ILE A 51 10.64 11.16 0.44
CA ILE A 51 9.23 11.59 0.46
C ILE A 51 8.93 12.47 -0.74
N ILE A 52 7.79 12.22 -1.37
CA ILE A 52 7.22 13.09 -2.40
C ILE A 52 5.80 13.47 -1.98
N PRO A 53 5.56 14.70 -1.48
CA PRO A 53 4.22 15.14 -1.14
C PRO A 53 3.41 15.48 -2.41
N ARG A 54 2.12 15.15 -2.40
CA ARG A 54 1.18 15.64 -3.42
C ARG A 54 0.49 16.93 -2.96
N THR A 55 -0.33 17.50 -3.84
CA THR A 55 -1.17 18.65 -3.53
C THR A 55 -2.08 18.34 -2.35
N PRO A 56 -2.04 19.15 -1.28
CA PRO A 56 -2.98 19.03 -0.17
C PRO A 56 -4.42 19.19 -0.65
N SER A 57 -5.33 18.41 -0.07
CA SER A 57 -6.76 18.56 -0.29
C SER A 57 -7.33 19.70 0.57
N ASN A 58 -8.48 20.25 0.14
CA ASN A 58 -9.26 21.20 0.94
C ASN A 58 -9.78 20.60 2.27
N LEU A 59 -9.62 19.29 2.48
CA LEU A 59 -10.03 18.57 3.68
C LEU A 59 -8.94 18.54 4.76
N GLY A 60 -7.82 19.24 4.56
CA GLY A 60 -6.68 19.22 5.49
C GLY A 60 -5.93 17.89 5.50
N ILE A 61 -6.05 17.11 4.43
CA ILE A 61 -5.36 15.82 4.21
C ILE A 61 -4.41 15.99 3.02
N VAL A 62 -3.22 15.44 3.14
CA VAL A 62 -2.23 15.35 2.06
C VAL A 62 -1.83 13.89 1.83
N SER A 63 -1.84 13.47 0.57
CA SER A 63 -1.27 12.18 0.20
C SER A 63 0.23 12.34 -0.06
N ILE A 64 1.04 11.47 0.50
CA ILE A 64 2.49 11.47 0.27
C ILE A 64 2.96 10.09 -0.20
N TYR A 65 3.93 10.07 -1.12
CA TYR A 65 4.68 8.86 -1.43
C TYR A 65 5.87 8.77 -0.51
N VAL A 66 6.08 7.61 0.09
CA VAL A 66 7.16 7.36 1.03
C VAL A 66 7.94 6.13 0.59
N ASP A 67 9.25 6.31 0.53
CA ASP A 67 10.21 5.21 0.45
C ASP A 67 10.78 5.03 1.85
N TYR A 68 10.88 3.79 2.32
CA TYR A 68 11.41 3.49 3.63
C TYR A 68 12.20 2.19 3.65
N GLN A 69 13.08 2.08 4.63
CA GLN A 69 13.85 0.88 4.89
C GLN A 69 13.84 0.51 6.38
N PHE A 70 13.89 -0.78 6.67
CA PHE A 70 14.03 -1.29 8.04
C PHE A 70 14.89 -2.55 8.05
N THR A 71 15.56 -2.79 9.17
CA THR A 71 16.28 -4.04 9.41
C THR A 71 15.39 -4.98 10.20
N ALA A 72 15.15 -6.17 9.67
CA ALA A 72 14.37 -7.19 10.36
C ALA A 72 15.22 -7.94 11.41
N GLU A 73 14.58 -8.73 12.26
CA GLU A 73 15.27 -9.51 13.31
C GLU A 73 16.33 -10.48 12.74
N ASN A 74 16.20 -10.90 11.48
CA ASN A 74 17.19 -11.73 10.80
C ASN A 74 18.46 -10.98 10.37
N GLY A 75 18.54 -9.66 10.62
CA GLY A 75 19.66 -8.80 10.27
C GLY A 75 19.65 -8.29 8.83
N GLU A 76 18.66 -8.69 8.01
CA GLU A 76 18.54 -8.20 6.64
C GLU A 76 17.76 -6.88 6.58
N THR A 77 18.18 -6.00 5.67
CA THR A 77 17.51 -4.72 5.41
C THR A 77 16.51 -4.88 4.27
N TYR A 78 15.28 -4.47 4.52
CA TYR A 78 14.19 -4.47 3.57
C TYR A 78 13.86 -3.04 3.19
N GLU A 79 13.69 -2.79 1.89
CA GLU A 79 13.33 -1.49 1.33
C GLU A 79 11.97 -1.60 0.64
N ASN A 80 11.09 -0.62 0.88
CA ASN A 80 9.82 -0.48 0.19
C ASN A 80 9.72 0.91 -0.43
N LYS A 81 9.30 0.96 -1.70
CA LYS A 81 9.32 2.18 -2.50
C LYS A 81 7.91 2.56 -2.95
N ASN A 82 7.71 3.85 -3.08
CA ASN A 82 6.53 4.47 -3.65
C ASN A 82 5.23 4.11 -2.89
N VAL A 83 5.32 3.99 -1.56
CA VAL A 83 4.17 3.66 -0.72
C VAL A 83 3.32 4.91 -0.53
N LEU A 84 2.10 4.89 -1.06
CA LEU A 84 1.16 6.01 -0.97
C LEU A 84 0.41 5.98 0.36
N ILE A 85 0.44 7.09 1.08
CA ILE A 85 -0.16 7.21 2.40
C ILE A 85 -0.91 8.54 2.52
N ASN A 86 -1.98 8.57 3.33
CA ASN A 86 -2.74 9.79 3.59
C ASN A 86 -2.52 10.24 5.03
N ILE A 87 -2.00 11.44 5.19
CA ILE A 87 -1.73 12.05 6.50
C ILE A 87 -2.47 13.38 6.60
N LYS A 88 -2.63 13.91 7.82
CA LYS A 88 -3.12 15.28 7.96
C LYS A 88 -2.03 16.23 7.49
N THR A 89 -2.43 17.32 6.83
CA THR A 89 -1.49 18.34 6.34
C THR A 89 -0.64 18.93 7.48
N MET A 90 -1.19 19.02 8.69
CA MET A 90 -0.46 19.47 9.89
C MET A 90 0.67 18.54 10.30
N ASP A 91 0.57 17.24 10.01
CA ASP A 91 1.57 16.25 10.40
C ASP A 91 2.69 16.14 9.36
N LEU A 92 2.55 16.77 8.18
CA LEU A 92 3.52 16.68 7.07
C LEU A 92 4.94 17.03 7.49
N TYR A 93 5.11 17.97 8.41
CA TYR A 93 6.43 18.37 8.93
C TYR A 93 7.18 17.22 9.64
N ASN A 94 6.43 16.26 10.21
CA ASN A 94 7.00 15.10 10.89
C ASN A 94 7.48 14.02 9.90
N TYR A 95 7.10 14.13 8.62
CA TYR A 95 7.49 13.21 7.56
C TYR A 95 8.58 13.87 6.70
N LYS A 96 9.84 13.59 7.05
CA LYS A 96 11.03 14.01 6.29
C LYS A 96 12.02 12.85 6.16
N GLN A 97 12.87 12.90 5.15
CA GLN A 97 13.96 11.94 4.98
C GLN A 97 14.78 11.81 6.28
N GLY A 98 15.09 10.58 6.67
CA GLY A 98 15.77 10.26 7.94
C GLY A 98 14.84 10.17 9.16
N SER A 99 13.56 10.51 9.05
CA SER A 99 12.59 10.30 10.13
C SER A 99 12.15 8.84 10.20
N THR A 100 11.66 8.43 11.37
CA THR A 100 11.15 7.08 11.59
C THR A 100 9.64 7.00 11.36
N ILE A 101 9.19 5.88 10.80
CA ILE A 101 7.78 5.54 10.63
C ILE A 101 7.51 4.12 11.13
N PRO A 102 6.41 3.87 11.85
CA PRO A 102 6.12 2.55 12.39
C PRO A 102 5.70 1.60 11.26
N VAL A 103 6.39 0.46 11.17
CA VAL A 103 6.11 -0.64 10.24
C VAL A 103 5.82 -1.91 11.03
N VAL A 104 4.90 -2.71 10.52
CA VAL A 104 4.66 -4.07 11.00
C VAL A 104 4.94 -5.02 9.86
N TYR A 105 5.76 -6.04 10.13
CA TYR A 105 6.06 -7.09 9.17
C TYR A 105 5.76 -8.47 9.76
N LEU A 106 5.57 -9.45 8.86
CA LEU A 106 5.41 -10.83 9.25
C LEU A 106 6.75 -11.44 9.65
N LYS A 107 6.90 -11.91 10.90
CA LYS A 107 8.17 -12.46 11.40
C LYS A 107 8.78 -13.57 10.52
N SER A 108 7.94 -14.40 9.90
CA SER A 108 8.39 -15.47 9.00
C SER A 108 8.79 -14.99 7.60
N ASP A 109 8.39 -13.78 7.21
CA ASP A 109 8.59 -13.23 5.86
C ASP A 109 8.53 -11.68 5.89
N PRO A 110 9.67 -11.01 6.15
CA PRO A 110 9.70 -9.56 6.31
C PRO A 110 9.40 -8.77 5.02
N THR A 111 9.41 -9.41 3.86
CA THR A 111 8.94 -8.80 2.60
C THR A 111 7.45 -8.41 2.68
N LYS A 112 6.69 -9.08 3.55
CA LYS A 112 5.30 -8.76 3.86
C LYS A 112 5.25 -7.79 5.02
N ASN A 113 5.22 -6.52 4.68
CA ASN A 113 5.15 -5.41 5.63
C ASN A 113 4.01 -4.45 5.28
N ILE A 114 3.51 -3.77 6.31
CA ILE A 114 2.52 -2.70 6.22
C ILE A 114 2.91 -1.58 7.16
N LEU A 115 2.58 -0.35 6.79
CA LEU A 115 2.74 0.79 7.69
C LEU A 115 1.69 0.71 8.80
N ASN A 116 2.14 0.79 10.05
CA ASN A 116 1.28 0.74 11.23
C ASN A 116 0.85 2.15 11.63
N MET A 117 0.10 2.78 10.75
CA MET A 117 -0.42 4.12 10.97
C MET A 117 -1.86 4.24 10.51
N ARG A 118 -2.53 5.26 11.03
CA ARG A 118 -3.95 5.50 10.78
C ARG A 118 -4.12 6.33 9.52
N ASP A 119 -4.92 5.85 8.58
CA ASP A 119 -5.24 6.58 7.35
C ASP A 119 -6.15 7.78 7.67
N ALA A 120 -5.64 8.99 7.44
CA ALA A 120 -6.37 10.22 7.71
C ALA A 120 -7.66 10.36 6.87
N MET A 121 -7.70 9.78 5.67
CA MET A 121 -8.88 9.79 4.79
C MET A 121 -10.02 8.94 5.36
N LEU A 122 -9.70 7.83 6.03
CA LEU A 122 -10.70 6.98 6.69
C LEU A 122 -11.29 7.64 7.94
N ASP A 123 -10.52 8.52 8.60
CA ASP A 123 -11.03 9.28 9.74
C ASP A 123 -11.97 10.41 9.32
N TYR A 124 -11.72 11.05 8.17
CA TYR A 124 -12.65 12.01 7.59
C TYR A 124 -13.99 11.34 7.21
N LYS A 125 -13.96 10.19 6.53
CA LYS A 125 -15.18 9.49 6.07
C LYS A 125 -16.09 8.99 7.21
N ARG A 126 -15.57 8.91 8.44
CA ARG A 126 -16.32 8.46 9.63
C ARG A 126 -16.99 9.60 10.41
N ARG A 127 -16.73 10.86 10.05
CA ARG A 127 -17.40 12.05 10.61
C ARG A 127 -18.59 12.43 9.74
#